data_AF-A0A2T6VXQ3-F1
#
_entry.id   AF-A0A2T6VXQ3-F1
#
_cell.length_a   1.000
_cell.length_b   1.000
_cell.length_c   1.000
_cell.angle_alpha   90.00
_cell.angle_beta   90.00
_cell.angle_gamma   90.00
#
_symmetry.space_group_name_H-M   'P 1'
#
loop_
_entity.id
_entity.type
_entity.pdbx_description
1 polymer ?
#
loop_
_entity_poly.entity_id
_entity_poly.type
_entity_poly.pdbx_seq_one_letter_code
_entity_poly.pdbx_strand_id
1 'polypeptide(L)'
;MLVSCFLNAIDPFNLGVLLSRFQIKNGCIYGVCSYKASKFIHGYEESKEQVLKALNTLSVHKIWRFNQESVTKIRGTFVFILENDLQLDENSFYKKLLNSLIDNDFFNRSHSMTPNQKRFLSGFFESGGSIDTQRNFLTSD
;
A
#
# COMPACT_ATOMS: atom_id res chain seq x y z
N MET A 1 0.01 13.93 3.68
CA MET A 1 -1.46 13.75 3.66
C MET A 1 -1.89 13.42 5.08
N LEU A 2 -2.97 14.01 5.59
CA LEU A 2 -3.45 13.74 6.94
C LEU A 2 -4.17 12.38 7.02
N VAL A 3 -4.09 11.70 8.16
CA VAL A 3 -4.81 10.44 8.38
C VAL A 3 -6.33 10.67 8.33
N SER A 4 -6.84 11.78 8.87
CA SER A 4 -8.25 12.14 8.76
C SER A 4 -8.73 12.23 7.30
N CYS A 5 -7.97 12.90 6.44
CA CYS A 5 -8.29 13.00 5.01
C CYS A 5 -8.25 11.64 4.32
N PHE A 6 -7.25 10.82 4.63
CA PHE A 6 -7.13 9.46 4.09
C PHE A 6 -8.36 8.62 4.43
N LEU A 7 -8.73 8.57 5.72
CA LEU A 7 -9.81 7.73 6.21
C LEU A 7 -11.20 8.10 5.66
N ASN A 8 -11.39 9.35 5.21
CA ASN A 8 -12.65 9.79 4.62
C ASN A 8 -12.84 9.32 3.16
N ALA A 9 -11.74 9.13 2.43
CA ALA A 9 -11.77 8.76 1.02
C ALA A 9 -10.66 7.73 0.75
N ILE A 10 -10.79 6.58 1.38
CA ILE A 10 -9.73 5.56 1.36
C ILE A 10 -9.58 4.99 -0.04
N ASP A 11 -8.38 5.14 -0.60
CA ASP A 11 -7.94 4.46 -1.80
C ASP A 11 -7.85 2.93 -1.53
N PRO A 12 -8.57 2.08 -2.30
CA PRO A 12 -8.56 0.64 -2.08
C PRO A 12 -7.16 0.01 -2.11
N PHE A 13 -6.29 0.48 -3.01
CA PHE A 13 -4.92 -0.04 -3.12
C PHE A 13 -4.11 0.25 -1.85
N ASN A 14 -4.05 1.50 -1.40
CA ASN A 14 -3.35 1.89 -0.18
C ASN A 14 -3.98 1.30 1.07
N LEU A 15 -5.30 1.06 1.10
CA LEU A 15 -5.94 0.29 2.17
C LEU A 15 -5.36 -1.11 2.27
N GLY A 16 -5.22 -1.79 1.14
CA GLY A 16 -4.59 -3.10 1.05
C GLY A 16 -3.15 -3.06 1.58
N VAL A 17 -2.37 -2.07 1.15
CA VAL A 17 -0.99 -1.88 1.64
C VAL A 17 -0.97 -1.70 3.16
N LEU A 18 -1.80 -0.82 3.71
CA LEU A 18 -1.80 -0.56 5.15
C LEU A 18 -2.29 -1.75 5.97
N LEU A 19 -3.28 -2.50 5.48
CA LEU A 19 -3.72 -3.72 6.15
C LEU A 19 -2.69 -4.86 6.07
N SER A 20 -1.84 -4.85 5.04
CA SER A 20 -0.74 -5.81 4.91
C SER A 20 0.43 -5.44 5.82
N ARG A 21 0.91 -4.19 5.71
CA ARG A 21 2.07 -3.72 6.46
C ARG A 21 2.12 -2.20 6.56
N PHE A 22 1.86 -1.69 7.77
CA PHE A 22 2.15 -0.31 8.13
C PHE A 22 3.10 -0.24 9.33
N GLN A 23 3.71 0.93 9.53
CA GLN A 23 4.49 1.26 10.73
C GLN A 23 4.12 2.66 11.20
N ILE A 24 4.04 2.89 12.51
CA ILE A 24 3.85 4.24 13.07
C ILE A 24 5.17 4.69 13.70
N LYS A 25 5.64 5.88 13.29
CA LYS A 25 6.89 6.44 13.80
C LYS A 25 6.89 7.96 13.68
N ASN A 26 7.44 8.65 14.68
CA ASN A 26 7.59 10.11 14.68
C ASN A 26 6.28 10.85 14.33
N GLY A 27 5.14 10.42 14.88
CA GLY A 27 3.84 11.03 14.62
C GLY A 27 3.32 10.83 13.18
N CYS A 28 3.88 9.90 12.42
CA CYS A 28 3.46 9.56 11.07
C CYS A 28 3.16 8.07 10.94
N ILE A 29 2.28 7.74 10.00
CA ILE A 29 1.95 6.37 9.58
C ILE A 29 2.55 6.13 8.20
N TYR A 30 3.27 5.03 8.06
CA TYR A 30 4.00 4.67 6.85
C TYR A 30 3.36 3.44 6.23
N GLY A 31 2.87 3.58 4.99
CA GLY A 31 2.65 2.43 4.12
C GLY A 31 3.96 2.10 3.42
N VAL A 32 4.34 0.82 3.41
CA VAL A 32 5.67 0.39 2.97
C VAL A 32 5.55 -0.64 1.86
N CYS A 33 6.34 -0.47 0.80
CA CYS A 33 6.54 -1.48 -0.23
C CYS A 33 8.04 -1.82 -0.32
N SER A 34 8.35 -3.11 -0.15
CA SER A 34 9.69 -3.63 -0.29
C SER A 34 9.89 -4.23 -1.68
N TYR A 35 10.84 -3.69 -2.42
CA TYR A 35 11.27 -4.21 -3.71
C TYR A 35 12.72 -4.68 -3.59
N LYS A 36 12.98 -5.92 -4.03
CA LYS A 36 14.28 -6.58 -3.86
C LYS A 36 14.87 -6.92 -5.22
N ALA A 37 16.19 -6.85 -5.31
CA ALA A 37 16.90 -7.35 -6.47
C ALA A 37 16.61 -8.85 -6.66
N SER A 38 16.43 -9.26 -7.92
CA SER A 38 16.12 -10.63 -8.31
C SER A 38 16.94 -11.00 -9.53
N LYS A 39 17.32 -12.27 -9.64
CA LYS A 39 18.01 -12.81 -10.83
C LYS A 39 17.17 -12.68 -12.12
N PHE A 40 15.86 -12.49 -11.98
CA PHE A 40 14.92 -12.37 -13.09
C PHE A 40 14.76 -10.92 -13.59
N ILE A 41 15.33 -9.93 -12.90
CA ILE A 41 15.22 -8.52 -13.24
C ILE A 41 16.61 -7.98 -13.56
N HIS A 42 16.89 -7.77 -14.83
CA HIS A 42 18.06 -7.01 -15.26
C HIS A 42 17.79 -5.51 -15.08
N GLY A 43 18.75 -4.77 -14.54
CA GLY A 43 18.58 -3.34 -14.24
C GLY A 43 17.68 -3.06 -13.04
N TYR A 44 17.99 -3.66 -11.88
CA TYR A 44 17.20 -3.49 -10.65
C TYR A 44 17.04 -2.02 -10.27
N GLU A 45 18.11 -1.22 -10.33
CA GLU A 45 18.05 0.21 -9.96
C GLU A 45 17.15 1.00 -10.92
N GLU A 46 17.30 0.78 -12.23
CA GLU A 46 16.50 1.43 -13.27
C GLU A 46 15.01 1.03 -13.17
N SER A 47 14.73 -0.23 -12.83
CA SER A 47 13.37 -0.73 -12.69
C SER A 47 12.61 -0.10 -11.51
N LYS A 48 13.29 0.48 -10.52
CA LYS A 48 12.63 1.09 -9.36
C LYS A 48 11.77 2.28 -9.74
N GLU A 49 12.19 3.06 -10.73
CA GLU A 49 11.40 4.21 -11.21
C GLU A 49 10.08 3.75 -11.84
N GLN A 50 10.12 2.63 -12.58
CA GLN A 50 8.93 2.03 -13.18
C GLN A 50 7.97 1.51 -12.11
N VAL A 51 8.51 0.85 -11.07
CA VAL A 51 7.71 0.39 -9.92
C VAL A 51 7.08 1.58 -9.19
N LEU A 52 7.84 2.64 -8.93
CA LEU A 52 7.31 3.84 -8.30
C LEU A 52 6.19 4.50 -9.13
N LYS A 53 6.35 4.53 -10.46
CA LYS A 53 5.32 5.01 -11.36
C LYS A 53 4.07 4.13 -11.31
N ALA A 54 4.23 2.81 -11.25
CA ALA A 54 3.12 1.87 -11.11
C ALA A 54 2.36 2.07 -9.78
N LEU A 55 3.07 2.19 -8.65
CA LEU A 55 2.48 2.48 -7.34
C LEU A 55 1.63 3.77 -7.36
N ASN A 56 2.16 4.83 -7.96
CA ASN A 56 1.43 6.09 -8.10
C ASN A 56 0.31 6.06 -9.16
N THR A 57 0.29 5.07 -10.05
CA THR A 57 -0.80 4.87 -11.03
C THR A 57 -1.95 4.07 -10.42
N LEU A 58 -1.64 3.11 -9.55
CA LEU A 58 -2.62 2.27 -8.86
C LEU A 58 -3.30 2.99 -7.70
N SER A 59 -2.59 3.92 -7.05
CA SER A 59 -3.11 4.74 -5.97
C SER A 59 -3.89 5.94 -6.51
N VAL A 60 -5.08 6.21 -5.96
CA VAL A 60 -5.85 7.44 -6.22
C VAL A 60 -5.04 8.70 -5.89
N HIS A 61 -4.24 8.65 -4.82
CA HIS A 61 -3.36 9.74 -4.44
C HIS A 61 -1.92 9.42 -4.84
N LYS A 62 -1.27 10.31 -5.60
CA LYS A 62 0.12 10.13 -6.04
C LYS A 62 1.12 10.49 -4.92
N ILE A 63 1.09 9.72 -3.83
CA ILE A 63 1.81 9.99 -2.58
C ILE A 63 2.99 9.05 -2.34
N TRP A 64 3.20 8.08 -3.22
CA TRP A 64 4.32 7.15 -3.12
C TRP A 64 5.61 7.82 -3.54
N ARG A 65 6.68 7.53 -2.79
CA ARG A 65 8.04 8.02 -3.06
C ARG A 65 9.08 6.97 -2.68
N PHE A 66 10.30 7.20 -3.16
CA PHE A 66 11.48 6.48 -2.66
C PHE A 66 11.64 6.70 -1.16
N ASN A 67 11.94 5.62 -0.44
CA ASN A 67 12.21 5.68 0.97
C ASN A 67 13.65 6.15 1.21
N GLN A 68 13.82 7.12 2.09
CA GLN A 68 15.12 7.52 2.62
C GLN A 68 15.24 6.93 4.03
N GLU A 69 15.68 5.66 4.12
CA GLU A 69 15.73 4.92 5.39
C GLU A 69 16.56 5.64 6.47
N SER A 70 17.57 6.41 6.07
CA SER A 70 18.39 7.23 6.97
C SER A 70 17.58 8.28 7.72
N VAL A 71 16.52 8.81 7.10
CA VAL A 71 15.63 9.83 7.65
C VAL A 71 14.42 9.18 8.32
N THR A 72 13.73 8.29 7.61
CA THR A 72 12.47 7.68 8.09
C THR A 72 12.72 6.64 9.19
N LYS A 73 13.89 6.00 9.19
CA LYS A 73 14.21 4.84 10.04
C LYS A 73 13.17 3.71 9.88
N ILE A 74 12.59 3.58 8.69
CA ILE A 74 11.66 2.54 8.27
C ILE A 74 12.34 1.72 7.18
N ARG A 75 12.33 0.39 7.29
CA ARG A 75 12.88 -0.49 6.26
C ARG A 75 11.91 -0.65 5.10
N GLY A 76 12.38 -0.49 3.86
CA GLY A 76 11.58 -0.65 2.64
C GLY A 76 12.07 0.23 1.50
N THR A 77 11.70 -0.10 0.26
CA THR A 77 12.20 0.61 -0.94
C THR A 77 11.36 1.85 -1.24
N PHE A 78 10.04 1.72 -1.09
CA PHE A 78 9.08 2.79 -1.33
C PHE A 78 8.20 2.98 -0.10
N VAL A 79 7.81 4.23 0.12
CA VAL A 79 6.89 4.60 1.20
C VAL A 79 5.90 5.64 0.71
N PHE A 80 4.71 5.63 1.33
CA PHE A 80 3.91 6.84 1.47
C PHE A 80 3.77 7.17 2.95
N ILE A 81 3.54 8.46 3.24
CA ILE A 81 3.50 8.97 4.61
C ILE A 81 2.17 9.67 4.85
N LEU A 82 1.49 9.24 5.91
CA LEU A 82 0.34 9.93 6.47
C LEU A 82 0.75 10.61 7.77
N GLU A 83 0.45 11.89 7.92
CA GLU A 83 0.63 12.62 9.17
C GLU A 83 -0.49 12.21 10.12
N ASN A 84 -0.12 11.72 11.31
CA ASN A 84 -1.07 11.18 12.29
C ASN A 84 -1.71 12.29 13.12
N ASP A 85 -2.48 13.15 12.44
CA ASP A 85 -3.24 14.26 13.02
C ASP A 85 -4.28 13.80 14.05
N LEU A 86 -4.73 12.55 13.93
CA LEU A 86 -5.67 11.91 14.86
C LEU A 86 -4.99 11.23 16.07
N GLN A 87 -3.66 11.29 16.17
CA GLN A 87 -2.87 10.70 17.27
C GLN A 87 -3.19 9.21 17.54
N LEU A 88 -3.45 8.45 16.48
CA LEU A 88 -3.81 7.04 16.58
C LEU A 88 -2.59 6.18 16.92
N ASP A 89 -2.74 5.28 17.88
CA ASP A 89 -1.82 4.16 18.04
C ASP A 89 -2.08 3.07 16.97
N GLU A 90 -1.23 2.06 16.92
CA GLU A 90 -1.30 0.99 15.92
C GLU A 90 -2.65 0.25 15.95
N ASN A 91 -3.17 -0.08 17.15
CA ASN A 91 -4.42 -0.81 17.30
C ASN A 91 -5.62 0.05 16.89
N SER A 92 -5.63 1.30 17.33
CA SER A 92 -6.68 2.27 17.00
C SER A 92 -6.72 2.55 15.50
N PHE A 93 -5.56 2.67 14.84
CA PHE A 93 -5.47 2.83 13.40
C PHE A 93 -5.92 1.57 12.65
N TYR A 94 -5.43 0.40 13.05
CA TYR A 94 -5.79 -0.88 12.44
C TYR A 94 -7.31 -1.13 12.50
N LYS A 95 -7.95 -0.87 13.65
CA LYS A 95 -9.41 -0.95 13.79
C LYS A 95 -10.15 -0.04 12.80
N LYS A 96 -9.66 1.19 12.58
CA LYS A 96 -10.25 2.11 11.60
C LYS A 96 -10.12 1.59 10.17
N LEU A 97 -8.99 0.98 9.82
CA LEU A 97 -8.82 0.34 8.51
C LEU A 97 -9.80 -0.83 8.33
N LEU A 98 -9.97 -1.67 9.36
CA LEU A 98 -10.92 -2.79 9.33
C LEU A 98 -12.37 -2.32 9.18
N ASN A 99 -12.78 -1.31 9.95
CA ASN A 99 -14.13 -0.75 9.82
C ASN A 99 -14.35 -0.20 8.41
N SER A 100 -13.35 0.48 7.86
CA SER A 100 -13.44 0.97 6.47
C SER A 100 -13.59 -0.18 5.47
N LEU A 101 -12.91 -1.31 5.67
CA LEU A 101 -13.06 -2.49 4.83
C LEU A 101 -14.47 -3.10 4.93
N ILE A 102 -15.07 -3.12 6.12
CA ILE A 102 -16.42 -3.64 6.35
C ILE A 102 -17.47 -2.69 5.75
N ASP A 103 -17.34 -1.39 6.01
CA ASP A 103 -18.32 -0.36 5.62
C ASP A 103 -18.37 -0.14 4.10
N ASN A 104 -17.28 -0.42 3.38
CA ASN A 104 -17.23 -0.29 1.92
C ASN A 104 -17.85 -1.47 1.15
N ASP A 105 -18.61 -2.33 1.84
CA ASP A 105 -19.27 -3.52 1.28
C ASP A 105 -18.32 -4.40 0.45
N PHE A 106 -17.07 -4.41 0.89
CA PHE A 106 -15.93 -4.89 0.11
C PHE A 106 -15.96 -6.40 -0.12
N PHE A 107 -16.76 -7.13 0.66
CA PHE A 107 -16.97 -8.56 0.57
C PHE A 107 -18.40 -8.93 0.16
N ASN A 108 -19.14 -8.01 -0.45
CA ASN A 108 -20.47 -8.36 -0.95
C ASN A 108 -20.37 -9.54 -1.92
N ARG A 109 -21.35 -10.45 -1.85
CA ARG A 109 -21.35 -11.73 -2.57
C ARG A 109 -21.68 -11.54 -4.05
N SER A 110 -20.80 -10.87 -4.78
CA SER A 110 -20.85 -10.83 -6.24
C SER A 110 -20.19 -12.08 -6.81
N HIS A 111 -20.71 -12.57 -7.94
CA HIS A 111 -20.12 -13.70 -8.67
C HIS A 111 -18.76 -13.36 -9.31
N SER A 112 -18.36 -12.09 -9.32
CA SER A 112 -17.12 -11.59 -9.90
C SER A 112 -16.49 -10.51 -9.01
N MET A 113 -15.16 -10.41 -9.09
CA MET A 113 -14.40 -9.43 -8.32
C MET A 113 -14.53 -8.02 -8.92
N THR A 114 -14.87 -7.03 -8.11
CA THR A 114 -14.97 -5.62 -8.51
C THR A 114 -13.59 -5.01 -8.74
N PRO A 115 -13.47 -3.91 -9.53
CA PRO A 115 -12.21 -3.21 -9.70
C PRO A 115 -11.56 -2.74 -8.39
N ASN A 116 -12.37 -2.33 -7.40
CA ASN A 116 -11.86 -1.92 -6.10
C ASN A 116 -11.29 -3.10 -5.32
N GLN A 117 -11.98 -4.26 -5.35
CA GLN A 117 -11.47 -5.49 -4.76
C GLN A 117 -10.13 -5.91 -5.38
N LYS A 118 -10.02 -5.87 -6.71
CA LYS A 118 -8.77 -6.11 -7.43
C LYS A 118 -7.64 -5.19 -6.93
N ARG A 119 -7.89 -3.88 -6.88
CA ARG A 119 -6.89 -2.91 -6.41
C ARG A 119 -6.44 -3.16 -4.97
N PHE A 120 -7.39 -3.45 -4.08
CA PHE A 120 -7.08 -3.78 -2.69
C PHE A 120 -6.22 -5.03 -2.56
N LEU A 121 -6.58 -6.13 -3.24
CA LEU A 121 -5.78 -7.35 -3.17
C LEU A 121 -4.38 -7.13 -3.74
N SER A 122 -4.26 -6.36 -4.82
CA SER A 122 -2.96 -5.93 -5.32
C SER A 122 -2.16 -5.19 -4.25
N GLY A 123 -2.72 -4.17 -3.61
CA GLY A 123 -2.05 -3.49 -2.50
C GLY A 123 -1.68 -4.44 -1.36
N PHE A 124 -2.59 -5.32 -0.96
CA PHE A 124 -2.42 -6.22 0.18
C PHE A 124 -1.32 -7.27 -0.05
N PHE A 125 -1.32 -7.95 -1.20
CA PHE A 125 -0.36 -9.01 -1.49
C PHE A 125 0.96 -8.49 -2.06
N GLU A 126 0.92 -7.47 -2.92
CA GLU A 126 2.08 -7.06 -3.70
C GLU A 126 3.04 -6.17 -2.89
N SER A 127 2.53 -5.43 -1.90
CA SER A 127 3.37 -4.58 -1.05
C SER A 127 4.26 -5.36 -0.07
N GLY A 128 3.87 -6.59 0.26
CA GLY A 128 4.53 -7.45 1.24
C GLY A 128 5.85 -8.09 0.76
N GLY A 129 6.17 -8.01 -0.53
CA GLY A 129 7.46 -8.47 -1.06
C GLY A 129 7.57 -9.99 -1.17
N SER A 130 6.71 -10.59 -2.00
CA SER A 130 7.00 -11.80 -2.77
C SER A 130 6.10 -11.80 -4.00
N ILE A 131 6.41 -10.93 -4.96
CA ILE A 131 5.77 -10.96 -6.28
C ILE A 131 6.61 -11.89 -7.14
N ASP A 132 6.12 -13.10 -7.36
CA ASP A 132 6.59 -13.95 -8.43
C ASP A 132 6.26 -13.26 -9.76
N THR A 133 7.26 -12.63 -10.38
CA THR A 133 7.10 -11.80 -11.59
C THR A 133 6.80 -12.61 -12.85
N GLN A 134 6.66 -13.94 -12.75
CA GLN A 134 6.27 -14.81 -13.86
C GLN A 134 4.76 -15.11 -13.90
N ARG A 135 3.99 -14.71 -12.90
CA ARG A 135 2.53 -14.87 -12.89
C ARG A 135 1.84 -13.55 -13.18
N ASN A 136 0.83 -13.59 -14.04
CA ASN A 136 -0.20 -12.56 -14.11
C ASN A 136 -0.65 -12.25 -12.67
N PHE A 137 -0.85 -10.97 -12.35
CA PHE A 137 -1.39 -10.61 -11.04
C PHE A 137 -2.64 -11.46 -10.80
N LEU A 138 -2.85 -11.95 -9.57
CA LEU A 138 -4.04 -12.73 -9.21
C LEU A 138 -5.35 -11.99 -9.54
N THR A 139 -5.26 -10.69 -9.78
CA THR A 139 -6.33 -9.75 -10.11
C THR A 139 -6.46 -9.48 -11.62
N SER A 140 -5.56 -10.01 -12.44
CA SER A 140 -5.51 -9.86 -13.91
C SER A 140 -6.32 -10.91 -14.69
N ASP A 141 -6.99 -11.84 -14.01
CA ASP A 141 -8.05 -12.66 -14.63
C ASP A 141 -9.38 -11.90 -14.72
#